data_AF-A0A523MQU8-F1
#
_entry.id   AF-A0A523MQU8-F1
#
_cell.length_a   1.000
_cell.length_b   1.000
_cell.length_c   1.000
_cell.angle_alpha   90.00
_cell.angle_beta   90.00
_cell.angle_gamma   90.00
#
_symmetry.space_group_name_H-M   'P 1'
#
loop_
_entity.id
_entity.type
_entity.pdbx_description
1 polymer ?
#
loop_
_entity_poly.entity_id
_entity_poly.type
_entity_poly.pdbx_seq_one_letter_code
_entity_poly.pdbx_strand_id
1 'polypeptide(L)'
;MAAVLDINPAEDPLMPVQVRDNFYQSSAFFPMPFALITSKNEQGITRIGPYSLVFPLDICEEYSMMLVSRSSSNTATNLRRVGKCALNYIGFDRELLKSVVELGYPGVPAEEKMRDIPFELIESPTPAFRDDPDCPLLVKGAFQVFECEVGGTFDYRPHRDAPRSLIESKIDRKLVCVA
;
A
#
# COMPACT_ATOMS: atom_id res chain seq x y z
N MET A 1 -25.29 14.68 -16.13
CA MET A 1 -24.65 15.53 -17.16
C MET A 1 -23.58 16.34 -16.47
N ALA A 2 -22.29 16.10 -16.78
CA ALA A 2 -21.23 16.97 -16.30
C ALA A 2 -21.31 18.28 -17.08
N ALA A 3 -21.42 19.41 -16.39
CA ALA A 3 -21.30 20.71 -17.01
C ALA A 3 -19.91 20.82 -17.64
N VAL A 4 -19.86 21.04 -18.96
CA VAL A 4 -18.63 21.42 -19.63
C VAL A 4 -18.32 22.83 -19.13
N LEU A 5 -17.26 22.97 -18.34
CA LEU A 5 -16.75 24.28 -17.94
C LEU A 5 -16.19 24.93 -19.21
N ASP A 6 -16.74 26.07 -19.61
CA ASP A 6 -16.18 26.91 -20.67
C ASP A 6 -14.86 27.50 -20.15
N ILE A 7 -13.75 26.86 -20.49
CA ILE A 7 -12.41 27.32 -20.11
C ILE A 7 -11.93 28.27 -21.21
N ASN A 8 -11.69 29.54 -20.87
CA ASN A 8 -11.01 30.50 -21.73
C ASN A 8 -9.50 30.52 -21.41
N PRO A 9 -8.62 29.91 -22.23
CA PRO A 9 -7.20 29.74 -21.91
C PRO A 9 -6.43 31.06 -21.80
N ALA A 10 -6.99 32.17 -22.30
CA ALA A 10 -6.37 33.49 -22.23
C ALA A 10 -6.63 34.20 -20.89
N GLU A 11 -7.66 33.81 -20.14
CA GLU A 11 -8.10 34.46 -18.90
C GLU A 11 -7.95 33.57 -17.67
N ASP A 12 -7.99 32.25 -17.84
CA ASP A 12 -7.83 31.30 -16.73
C ASP A 12 -6.44 30.65 -16.78
N PRO A 13 -5.48 31.08 -15.93
CA PRO A 13 -4.10 30.62 -15.98
C PRO A 13 -3.94 29.16 -15.51
N LEU A 14 -5.00 28.51 -15.03
CA LEU A 14 -5.00 27.16 -14.49
C LEU A 14 -6.01 26.30 -15.24
N MET A 15 -5.61 25.06 -15.58
CA MET A 15 -6.54 24.08 -16.15
C MET A 15 -7.23 23.27 -15.05
N PRO A 16 -8.58 23.19 -15.05
CA PRO A 16 -9.29 22.34 -14.12
C PRO A 16 -9.05 20.86 -14.42
N VAL A 17 -8.67 20.09 -13.40
CA VAL A 17 -8.55 18.63 -13.48
C VAL A 17 -9.79 18.00 -12.87
N GLN A 18 -10.49 17.17 -13.64
CA GLN A 18 -11.65 16.44 -13.12
C GLN A 18 -11.19 15.39 -12.09
N VAL A 19 -11.72 15.48 -10.87
CA VAL A 19 -11.51 14.48 -9.82
C VAL A 19 -12.32 13.22 -10.14
N ARG A 20 -11.64 12.10 -10.37
CA ARG A 20 -12.25 10.79 -10.65
C ARG A 20 -12.08 9.83 -9.48
N ASP A 21 -12.76 8.68 -9.52
CA ASP A 21 -12.50 7.60 -8.55
C ASP A 21 -11.04 7.14 -8.61
N ASN A 22 -10.49 6.79 -7.44
CA ASN A 22 -9.05 6.62 -7.24
C ASN A 22 -8.26 7.84 -7.75
N PHE A 23 -8.71 9.06 -7.42
CA PHE A 23 -8.16 10.34 -7.91
C PHE A 23 -6.64 10.43 -7.75
N TYR A 24 -6.06 9.81 -6.73
CA TYR A 24 -4.61 9.80 -6.51
C TYR A 24 -3.85 9.12 -7.65
N GLN A 25 -4.47 8.21 -8.40
CA GLN A 25 -3.89 7.55 -9.57
C GLN A 25 -4.14 8.30 -10.89
N SER A 26 -5.23 9.07 -10.99
CA SER A 26 -5.75 9.57 -12.26
C SER A 26 -5.86 11.10 -12.36
N SER A 27 -5.96 11.79 -11.23
CA SER A 27 -6.23 13.23 -11.13
C SER A 27 -5.18 13.98 -10.29
N ALA A 28 -4.33 13.27 -9.54
CA ALA A 28 -3.28 13.87 -8.75
C ALA A 28 -1.91 13.67 -9.41
N PHE A 29 -1.15 14.75 -9.56
CA PHE A 29 0.20 14.72 -10.11
C PHE A 29 1.22 14.98 -9.00
N PHE A 30 1.63 13.93 -8.32
CA PHE A 30 2.77 13.93 -7.41
C PHE A 30 3.52 12.61 -7.56
N PRO A 31 4.86 12.60 -7.52
CA PRO A 31 5.63 11.38 -7.66
C PRO A 31 5.31 10.44 -6.48
N MET A 32 4.66 9.32 -6.79
CA MET A 32 4.31 8.31 -5.80
C MET A 32 5.29 7.14 -5.92
N PRO A 33 6.23 6.96 -4.96
CA PRO A 33 6.89 5.67 -4.84
C PRO A 33 5.84 4.60 -4.50
N PHE A 34 6.13 3.35 -4.81
CA PHE A 34 5.33 2.22 -4.32
C PHE A 34 6.21 1.27 -3.53
N ALA A 35 5.64 0.69 -2.50
CA ALA A 35 6.20 -0.45 -1.78
C ALA A 35 5.43 -1.71 -2.17
N LEU A 36 6.14 -2.81 -2.37
CA LEU A 36 5.55 -4.13 -2.36
C LEU A 36 5.42 -4.57 -0.90
N ILE A 37 4.20 -4.52 -0.38
CA ILE A 37 3.94 -4.89 1.02
C ILE A 37 3.74 -6.39 1.09
N THR A 38 4.61 -7.06 1.86
CA THR A 38 4.43 -8.48 2.21
C THR A 38 3.79 -8.63 3.59
N SER A 39 2.87 -9.59 3.75
CA SER A 39 2.18 -9.87 5.03
C SER A 39 1.67 -11.32 5.09
N LYS A 40 1.54 -11.91 6.28
CA LYS A 40 1.05 -13.31 6.43
C LYS A 40 -0.47 -13.41 6.56
N ASN A 41 -1.08 -14.33 5.80
CA ASN A 41 -2.48 -14.70 5.96
C ASN A 41 -2.69 -15.71 7.09
N GLU A 42 -3.95 -16.09 7.35
CA GLU A 42 -4.33 -16.98 8.46
C GLU A 42 -3.71 -18.37 8.41
N GLN A 43 -3.31 -18.81 7.21
CA GLN A 43 -2.58 -20.06 6.98
C GLN A 43 -1.05 -19.91 7.11
N GLY A 44 -0.55 -18.72 7.50
CA GLY A 44 0.89 -18.45 7.61
C GLY A 44 1.60 -18.19 6.27
N ILE A 45 0.85 -18.09 5.16
CA ILE A 45 1.38 -17.86 3.82
C ILE A 45 1.62 -16.36 3.62
N THR A 46 2.83 -16.01 3.17
CA THR A 46 3.18 -14.65 2.76
C THR A 46 2.40 -14.24 1.52
N ARG A 47 1.71 -13.10 1.59
CA ARG A 47 1.05 -12.43 0.46
C ARG A 47 1.82 -11.17 0.11
N ILE A 48 1.72 -10.74 -1.14
CA ILE A 48 2.36 -9.52 -1.66
C ILE A 48 1.34 -8.64 -2.40
N GLY A 49 1.44 -7.32 -2.24
CA GLY A 49 0.65 -6.37 -3.01
C GLY A 49 1.32 -5.00 -3.11
N PRO A 50 1.13 -4.27 -4.22
CA PRO A 50 1.70 -2.94 -4.40
C PRO A 50 0.85 -1.87 -3.70
N TYR A 51 1.51 -0.96 -2.98
CA TYR A 51 0.88 0.18 -2.32
C TYR A 51 1.69 1.45 -2.54
N SER A 52 1.04 2.47 -3.09
CA SER A 52 1.64 3.79 -3.32
C SER A 52 1.33 4.81 -2.22
N LEU A 53 0.27 4.59 -1.45
CA LEU A 53 -0.13 5.49 -0.38
C LEU A 53 0.53 5.07 0.94
N VAL A 54 1.87 5.15 0.94
CA VAL A 54 2.73 4.83 2.08
C VAL A 54 3.67 6.01 2.32
N PHE A 55 3.56 6.64 3.48
CA PHE A 55 4.23 7.92 3.75
C PHE A 55 4.95 7.88 5.10
N PRO A 56 6.09 8.55 5.29
CA PRO A 56 6.61 8.79 6.63
C PRO A 56 5.56 9.50 7.49
N LEU A 57 5.45 9.11 8.77
CA LEU A 57 4.48 9.67 9.72
C LEU A 57 5.17 10.30 10.93
N ASP A 58 5.91 9.49 11.68
CA ASP A 58 6.75 9.95 12.77
C ASP A 58 8.21 9.72 12.38
N ILE A 59 9.04 10.70 12.70
CA ILE A 59 10.45 10.77 12.28
C ILE A 59 11.39 11.11 13.44
N CYS A 60 10.87 11.52 14.59
CA CYS A 60 11.66 12.06 15.69
C CYS A 60 11.76 11.08 16.86
N GLU A 61 10.63 10.50 17.26
CA GLU A 61 10.56 9.62 18.43
C GLU A 61 10.47 8.15 18.03
N GLU A 62 9.74 7.88 16.94
CA GLU A 62 9.58 6.55 16.38
C GLU A 62 9.65 6.63 14.87
N TYR A 63 10.47 5.81 14.23
CA TYR A 63 10.50 5.73 12.76
C TYR A 63 9.25 4.99 12.30
N SER A 64 8.27 5.72 11.77
CA SER A 64 7.00 5.11 11.36
C SER A 64 6.49 5.61 10.02
N MET A 65 5.76 4.73 9.35
CA MET A 65 5.08 4.95 8.08
C MET A 65 3.57 4.92 8.30
N MET A 66 2.83 5.77 7.61
CA MET A 66 1.38 5.70 7.48
C MET A 66 1.02 4.91 6.22
N LEU A 67 0.23 3.85 6.39
CA LEU A 67 -0.37 3.10 5.29
C LEU A 67 -1.84 3.50 5.13
N VAL A 68 -2.17 4.02 3.95
CA VAL A 68 -3.56 4.20 3.51
C VAL A 68 -3.92 3.04 2.58
N SER A 69 -4.83 2.17 3.04
CA SER A 69 -5.30 1.04 2.25
C SER A 69 -6.82 1.03 2.14
N ARG A 70 -7.33 0.15 1.28
CA ARG A 70 -8.73 -0.21 1.34
C ARG A 70 -8.92 -1.12 2.54
N SER A 71 -9.96 -0.85 3.31
CA SER A 71 -10.17 -1.59 4.55
C SER A 71 -10.47 -3.08 4.33
N SER A 72 -10.97 -3.44 3.15
CA SER A 72 -11.23 -4.81 2.71
C SER A 72 -10.06 -5.51 2.03
N SER A 73 -8.89 -4.86 1.86
CA SER A 73 -7.75 -5.48 1.19
C SER A 73 -7.15 -6.62 2.02
N ASN A 74 -6.58 -7.63 1.35
CA ASN A 74 -5.91 -8.76 2.01
C ASN A 74 -4.83 -8.30 2.97
N THR A 75 -4.00 -7.33 2.56
CA THR A 75 -2.96 -6.75 3.42
C THR A 75 -3.56 -6.10 4.66
N ALA A 76 -4.63 -5.32 4.53
CA ALA A 76 -5.30 -4.71 5.69
C ALA A 76 -5.89 -5.77 6.64
N THR A 77 -6.47 -6.84 6.11
CA THR A 77 -6.98 -7.97 6.91
C THR A 77 -5.84 -8.69 7.64
N ASN A 78 -4.74 -8.97 6.95
CA ASN A 78 -3.55 -9.61 7.53
C ASN A 78 -2.94 -8.74 8.65
N LEU A 79 -2.78 -7.45 8.40
CA LEU A 79 -2.25 -6.49 9.37
C LEU A 79 -3.12 -6.37 10.62
N ARG A 80 -4.45 -6.47 10.50
CA ARG A 80 -5.34 -6.46 11.68
C ARG A 80 -5.19 -7.69 12.56
N ARG A 81 -4.74 -8.81 11.99
CA ARG A 81 -4.65 -10.09 12.67
C ARG A 81 -3.26 -10.37 13.20
N VAL A 82 -2.24 -10.22 12.35
CA VAL A 82 -0.83 -10.53 12.65
C VAL A 82 -0.09 -9.30 13.18
N GLY A 83 -0.45 -8.11 12.68
CA GLY A 83 0.24 -6.88 13.05
C GLY A 83 1.63 -6.72 12.45
N LYS A 84 2.06 -7.57 11.50
CA LYS A 84 3.40 -7.51 10.90
C LYS A 84 3.36 -7.43 9.37
N CYS A 85 4.24 -6.62 8.78
CA CYS A 85 4.48 -6.58 7.35
C CYS A 85 5.94 -6.20 7.02
N ALA A 86 6.31 -6.31 5.75
CA ALA A 86 7.53 -5.67 5.24
C ALA A 86 7.21 -4.79 4.02
N LEU A 87 7.82 -3.61 3.96
CA LEU A 87 7.74 -2.66 2.86
C LEU A 87 8.95 -2.85 1.95
N ASN A 88 8.78 -3.54 0.82
CA ASN A 88 9.88 -3.83 -0.10
C ASN A 88 9.91 -2.83 -1.25
N TYR A 89 11.01 -2.10 -1.41
CA TYR A 89 11.23 -1.18 -2.52
C TYR A 89 12.14 -1.81 -3.56
N ILE A 90 11.64 -1.87 -4.79
CA ILE A 90 12.32 -2.47 -5.94
C ILE A 90 12.76 -1.41 -6.94
N GLY A 91 13.86 -1.66 -7.64
CA GLY A 91 14.33 -0.78 -8.72
C GLY A 91 13.28 -0.68 -9.82
N PHE A 92 13.31 0.44 -10.56
CA PHE A 92 12.45 0.58 -11.73
C PHE A 92 12.86 -0.42 -12.81
N ASP A 93 11.91 -1.27 -13.18
CA ASP A 93 12.00 -2.17 -14.32
C ASP A 93 10.68 -2.11 -15.08
N ARG A 94 10.75 -1.74 -16.36
CA ARG A 94 9.59 -1.55 -17.23
C ARG A 94 8.84 -2.86 -17.49
N GLU A 95 9.56 -3.98 -17.62
CA GLU A 95 8.95 -5.28 -17.89
C GLU A 95 8.24 -5.80 -16.64
N LEU A 96 8.88 -5.63 -15.48
CA LEU A 96 8.34 -6.01 -14.19
C LEU A 96 7.13 -5.18 -13.77
N LEU A 97 7.06 -3.90 -14.19
CA LEU A 97 5.98 -2.98 -13.81
C LEU A 97 4.59 -3.53 -14.16
N LYS A 98 4.46 -4.22 -15.30
CA LYS A 98 3.19 -4.81 -15.73
C LYS A 98 2.72 -5.87 -14.72
N SER A 99 3.61 -6.78 -14.35
CA SER A 99 3.31 -7.81 -13.34
C SER A 99 3.03 -7.20 -11.97
N VAL A 100 3.75 -6.14 -11.58
CA VAL A 100 3.47 -5.41 -10.34
C VAL A 100 2.06 -4.82 -10.34
N VAL A 101 1.63 -4.20 -11.44
CA VAL A 101 0.27 -3.66 -11.57
C VAL A 101 -0.78 -4.78 -11.48
N GLU A 102 -0.50 -5.93 -12.08
CA GLU A 102 -1.39 -7.11 -12.01
C GLU A 102 -1.58 -7.61 -10.57
N LEU A 103 -0.53 -7.52 -9.73
CA LEU A 103 -0.65 -7.78 -8.29
C LEU A 103 -1.56 -6.78 -7.56
N GLY A 104 -1.92 -5.65 -8.17
CA GLY A 104 -2.87 -4.69 -7.63
C GLY A 104 -4.34 -5.06 -7.86
N TYR A 105 -4.65 -5.98 -8.79
CA TYR A 105 -6.04 -6.26 -9.13
C TYR A 105 -6.78 -7.01 -8.00
N PRO A 106 -8.00 -6.57 -7.66
CA PRO A 106 -8.87 -7.25 -6.70
C PRO A 106 -9.50 -8.50 -7.34
N GLY A 107 -9.92 -9.45 -6.50
CA GLY A 107 -10.76 -10.58 -6.92
C GLY A 107 -10.02 -11.83 -7.41
N VAL A 108 -8.69 -11.80 -7.55
CA VAL A 108 -7.90 -13.00 -7.84
C VAL A 108 -7.65 -13.77 -6.54
N PRO A 109 -8.03 -15.07 -6.45
CA PRO A 109 -7.70 -15.92 -5.31
C PRO A 109 -6.21 -15.87 -5.04
N ALA A 110 -5.87 -15.83 -3.76
CA ALA A 110 -4.54 -15.42 -3.42
C ALA A 110 -3.51 -16.53 -3.75
N GLU A 111 -3.90 -17.81 -3.75
CA GLU A 111 -3.07 -18.94 -4.20
C GLU A 111 -2.69 -18.80 -5.67
N GLU A 112 -3.65 -18.42 -6.52
CA GLU A 112 -3.44 -18.15 -7.93
C GLU A 112 -2.52 -16.95 -8.13
N LYS A 113 -2.77 -15.88 -7.34
CA LYS A 113 -1.95 -14.67 -7.36
C LYS A 113 -0.49 -14.91 -6.97
N MET A 114 -0.23 -15.85 -6.08
CA MET A 114 1.12 -16.17 -5.59
C MET A 114 1.89 -17.15 -6.49
N ARG A 115 1.20 -17.93 -7.33
CA ARG A 115 1.84 -18.93 -8.21
C ARG A 115 2.75 -18.31 -9.27
N ASP A 116 2.33 -17.17 -9.80
CA ASP A 116 2.97 -16.54 -10.96
C ASP A 116 3.61 -15.19 -10.60
N ILE A 117 3.98 -14.97 -9.34
CA ILE A 117 4.67 -13.75 -8.94
C ILE A 117 6.09 -13.72 -9.55
N PRO A 118 6.54 -12.59 -10.09
CA PRO A 118 7.87 -12.47 -10.70
C PRO A 118 8.99 -12.33 -9.65
N PHE A 119 8.69 -12.61 -8.38
CA PHE A 119 9.56 -12.32 -7.24
C PHE A 119 9.95 -13.59 -6.52
N GLU A 120 11.25 -13.78 -6.32
CA GLU A 120 11.74 -14.72 -5.33
C GLU A 120 11.58 -14.09 -3.94
N LEU A 121 11.00 -14.85 -3.00
CA LEU A 121 10.81 -14.41 -1.62
C LEU A 121 11.80 -15.12 -0.70
N ILE A 122 12.44 -14.37 0.20
CA ILE A 122 13.46 -14.87 1.14
C ILE A 122 13.06 -14.61 2.58
N GLU A 123 13.60 -15.41 3.50
CA GLU A 123 13.45 -15.15 4.93
C GLU A 123 14.20 -13.87 5.33
N SER A 124 13.74 -13.24 6.41
CA SER A 124 14.39 -12.06 6.94
C SER A 124 15.83 -12.40 7.41
N PRO A 125 16.84 -11.64 6.96
CA PRO A 125 18.18 -11.76 7.51
C PRO A 125 18.29 -11.13 8.91
N THR A 126 17.33 -10.31 9.33
CA THR A 126 17.37 -9.55 10.57
C THR A 126 17.18 -10.47 11.77
N PRO A 127 18.11 -10.52 12.74
CA PRO A 127 18.01 -11.45 13.88
C PRO A 127 16.71 -11.35 14.68
N ALA A 128 16.13 -10.16 14.81
CA ALA A 128 14.88 -9.95 15.52
C ALA A 128 13.65 -10.55 14.81
N PHE A 129 13.75 -10.82 13.51
CA PHE A 129 12.64 -11.21 12.63
C PHE A 129 12.82 -12.59 11.99
N ARG A 130 14.06 -13.09 11.91
CA ARG A 130 14.37 -14.37 11.24
C ARG A 130 13.63 -15.56 11.84
N ASP A 131 13.61 -15.64 13.17
CA ASP A 131 13.02 -16.77 13.90
C ASP A 131 11.54 -16.55 14.26
N ASP A 132 10.96 -15.43 13.78
CA ASP A 132 9.58 -15.08 14.04
C ASP A 132 8.63 -15.71 12.99
N PRO A 133 7.79 -16.68 13.39
CA PRO A 133 6.88 -17.35 12.46
C PRO A 133 5.78 -16.42 11.91
N ASP A 134 5.58 -15.23 12.49
CA ASP A 134 4.63 -14.24 12.01
C ASP A 134 5.26 -13.21 11.05
N CYS A 135 6.59 -13.19 10.94
CA CYS A 135 7.28 -12.31 10.00
C CYS A 135 7.05 -12.78 8.55
N PRO A 136 6.63 -11.89 7.63
CA PRO A 136 6.50 -12.24 6.21
C PRO A 136 7.86 -12.42 5.54
N LEU A 137 7.86 -13.12 4.40
CA LEU A 137 9.05 -13.17 3.55
C LEU A 137 9.28 -11.81 2.86
N LEU A 138 10.54 -11.54 2.51
CA LEU A 138 11.02 -10.33 1.84
C LEU A 138 11.23 -10.57 0.35
N VAL A 139 11.16 -9.52 -0.46
CA VAL A 139 11.45 -9.60 -1.90
C VAL A 139 12.97 -9.60 -2.11
N LYS A 140 13.50 -10.68 -2.68
CA LYS A 140 14.93 -10.75 -3.04
C LYS A 140 15.26 -9.70 -4.08
N GLY A 141 16.32 -8.93 -3.85
CA GLY A 141 16.74 -7.86 -4.74
C GLY A 141 16.00 -6.52 -4.54
N ALA A 142 15.12 -6.42 -3.54
CA ALA A 142 14.68 -5.12 -3.05
C ALA A 142 15.91 -4.30 -2.60
N PHE A 143 16.01 -3.04 -3.03
CA PHE A 143 17.13 -2.17 -2.66
C PHE A 143 16.97 -1.58 -1.26
N GLN A 144 15.73 -1.57 -0.75
CA GLN A 144 15.39 -1.14 0.60
C GLN A 144 14.20 -1.96 1.08
N VAL A 145 14.26 -2.37 2.35
CA VAL A 145 13.16 -3.04 3.04
C VAL A 145 12.98 -2.34 4.38
N PHE A 146 11.74 -2.04 4.77
CA PHE A 146 11.40 -1.78 6.16
C PHE A 146 10.61 -2.97 6.70
N GLU A 147 11.08 -3.56 7.78
CA GLU A 147 10.31 -4.55 8.53
C GLU A 147 9.48 -3.81 9.58
N CYS A 148 8.16 -3.99 9.52
CA CYS A 148 7.23 -3.15 10.25
C CYS A 148 6.27 -3.96 11.13
N GLU A 149 5.96 -3.37 12.28
CA GLU A 149 4.86 -3.78 13.14
C GLU A 149 3.76 -2.71 13.14
N VAL A 150 2.50 -3.11 13.32
CA VAL A 150 1.39 -2.17 13.50
C VAL A 150 1.49 -1.60 14.90
N GLY A 151 1.76 -0.31 14.99
CA GLY A 151 1.92 0.39 16.28
C GLY A 151 0.98 1.58 16.42
N GLY A 152 0.70 1.93 17.67
CA GLY A 152 -0.13 3.08 18.04
C GLY A 152 -1.63 2.93 17.76
N THR A 153 -2.38 3.93 18.20
CA THR A 153 -3.83 4.06 17.94
C THR A 153 -4.06 5.29 17.08
N PHE A 154 -4.59 5.06 15.88
CA PHE A 154 -5.00 6.15 14.98
C PHE A 154 -6.52 6.20 14.90
N ASP A 155 -7.11 7.32 15.33
CA ASP A 155 -8.55 7.54 15.24
C ASP A 155 -8.84 8.59 14.16
N TYR A 156 -9.18 8.11 12.96
CA TYR A 156 -9.58 8.95 11.84
C TYR A 156 -11.10 9.09 11.80
N ARG A 157 -11.60 10.27 12.14
CA ARG A 157 -13.04 10.60 12.13
C ARG A 157 -13.38 11.67 11.09
N PRO A 158 -13.29 11.37 9.78
CA PRO A 158 -13.71 12.34 8.77
C PRO A 158 -15.23 12.53 8.83
N HIS A 159 -15.68 13.76 8.58
CA HIS A 159 -17.07 14.01 8.23
C HIS A 159 -17.40 13.30 6.91
N ARG A 160 -18.55 12.64 6.84
CA ARG A 160 -18.93 11.82 5.67
C ARG A 160 -20.40 12.10 5.34
N ASP A 161 -20.64 12.59 4.12
CA ASP A 161 -21.99 12.75 3.57
C ASP A 161 -22.55 11.43 3.02
N ALA A 162 -21.66 10.54 2.58
CA ALA A 162 -22.04 9.24 2.02
C ALA A 162 -22.22 8.15 3.10
N PRO A 163 -23.15 7.20 2.89
CA PRO A 163 -23.33 6.03 3.76
C PRO A 163 -22.04 5.24 3.97
N ARG A 164 -21.81 4.78 5.21
CA ARG A 164 -20.58 4.07 5.61
C ARG A 164 -20.31 2.78 4.82
N SER A 165 -21.36 2.15 4.29
CA SER A 165 -21.29 0.93 3.45
C SER A 165 -20.72 1.17 2.05
N LEU A 166 -20.74 2.41 1.56
CA LEU A 166 -20.28 2.78 0.21
C LEU A 166 -18.83 3.27 0.17
N ILE A 167 -18.16 3.34 1.33
CA ILE A 167 -16.83 3.94 1.42
C ILE A 167 -15.78 2.89 1.78
N GLU A 168 -14.94 2.55 0.80
CA GLU A 168 -13.91 1.52 0.93
C GLU A 168 -12.59 2.05 1.51
N SER A 169 -12.31 3.36 1.36
CA SER A 169 -11.07 3.99 1.79
C SER A 169 -11.08 4.39 3.27
N LYS A 170 -10.04 3.97 3.98
CA LYS A 170 -9.74 4.36 5.37
C LYS A 170 -8.25 4.64 5.49
N ILE A 171 -7.88 5.62 6.33
CA ILE A 171 -6.52 5.63 6.88
C ILE A 171 -6.47 4.41 7.79
N ASP A 172 -5.77 3.38 7.36
CA ASP A 172 -5.91 2.08 7.99
C ASP A 172 -4.99 1.97 9.19
N ARG A 173 -3.67 2.26 9.07
CA ARG A 173 -2.69 1.97 10.14
C ARG A 173 -1.45 2.88 10.15
N LYS A 174 -0.90 3.09 11.35
CA LYS A 174 0.52 3.45 11.59
C LYS A 174 1.33 2.16 11.60
N LEU A 175 2.35 2.11 10.77
CA LEU A 175 3.34 1.05 10.67
C LEU A 175 4.62 1.58 11.33
N VAL A 176 5.07 0.93 12.37
CA VAL A 176 6.32 1.26 13.05
C VAL A 176 7.42 0.46 12.38
N CYS A 177 8.44 1.13 11.86
CA CYS A 177 9.63 0.48 11.32
C CYS A 177 10.49 0.02 12.48
N VAL A 178 10.81 -1.27 12.49
CA VAL A 178 11.56 -1.90 13.59
C VAL A 178 12.96 -2.30 13.12
N ALA A 179 13.16 -2.50 11.80
CA ALA A 179 14.45 -2.71 11.16
C ALA A 179 14.44 -2.24 9.70
#